data_AF-A0A0Q9N228-F1
#
_entry.id   AF-A0A0Q9N228-F1
#
_cell.length_a   1.000
_cell.length_b   1.000
_cell.length_c   1.000
_cell.angle_alpha   90.00
_cell.angle_beta   90.00
_cell.angle_gamma   90.00
#
_symmetry.space_group_name_H-M   'P 1'
#
loop_
_entity.id
_entity.type
_entity.pdbx_description
1 polymer ?
#
loop_
_entity_poly.entity_id
_entity_poly.type
_entity_poly.pdbx_seq_one_letter_code
_entity_poly.pdbx_strand_id
1 'polypeptide(L)'
;MKYKNYYKIFQAGMPLFLIRIKQGQEGFVGPSFDTIAGYKEHAAMMHYKANKETQFTLKNEGLFLIDSGGQYYDGTTDITRTIALGKLTDEQR
;
A
#
# COMPACT_ATOMS: atom_id res chain seq x y z
N MET A 1 -12.00 13.12 25.15
CA MET A 1 -11.67 11.80 25.75
C MET A 1 -11.89 10.74 24.68
N LYS A 2 -10.81 10.04 24.27
CA LYS A 2 -10.75 8.71 23.63
C LYS A 2 -11.59 8.42 22.35
N TYR A 3 -11.03 8.73 21.18
CA TYR A 3 -11.21 7.89 19.98
C TYR A 3 -9.83 7.46 19.46
N LYS A 4 -9.22 6.47 20.12
CA LYS A 4 -7.99 5.80 19.67
C LYS A 4 -8.30 4.33 19.40
N ASN A 5 -9.23 4.06 18.50
CA ASN A 5 -9.34 2.74 17.88
C ASN A 5 -8.37 2.74 16.69
N TYR A 6 -7.08 2.51 16.96
CA TYR A 6 -6.14 2.16 15.91
C TYR A 6 -6.49 0.73 15.47
N TYR A 7 -7.27 0.60 14.40
CA TYR A 7 -7.29 -0.65 13.67
C TYR A 7 -5.84 -0.98 13.32
N LYS A 8 -5.37 -2.17 13.70
CA LYS A 8 -4.05 -2.64 13.28
C LYS A 8 -4.12 -2.84 11.77
N ILE A 9 -3.44 -1.97 11.03
CA ILE A 9 -3.31 -2.09 9.59
C ILE A 9 -2.01 -2.83 9.32
N PHE A 10 -2.13 -4.00 8.72
CA PHE A 10 -0.98 -4.81 8.32
C PHE A 10 -0.60 -4.53 6.87
N GLN A 11 0.69 -4.46 6.61
CA GLN A 11 1.26 -4.25 5.27
C GLN A 11 0.72 -5.26 4.24
N ALA A 12 0.62 -6.55 4.60
CA ALA A 12 0.10 -7.59 3.70
C ALA A 12 -1.41 -7.51 3.43
N GLY A 13 -2.16 -6.71 4.20
CA GLY A 13 -3.58 -6.48 3.96
C GLY A 13 -3.86 -5.46 2.86
N MET A 14 -2.87 -4.63 2.52
CA MET A 14 -3.03 -3.51 1.58
C MET A 14 -3.35 -3.92 0.14
N PRO A 15 -2.72 -4.97 -0.44
CA PRO A 15 -3.10 -5.46 -1.77
C PRO A 15 -4.58 -5.81 -1.88
N LEU A 16 -5.10 -6.61 -0.92
CA LEU A 16 -6.50 -7.03 -0.93
C LEU A 16 -7.46 -5.84 -0.71
N PHE A 17 -7.08 -4.91 0.16
CA PHE A 17 -7.86 -3.69 0.39
C PHE A 17 -7.99 -2.84 -0.88
N LEU A 18 -6.90 -2.62 -1.62
CA LEU A 18 -6.93 -1.85 -2.86
C LEU A 18 -7.72 -2.54 -3.96
N ILE A 19 -7.63 -3.88 -4.07
CA ILE A 19 -8.45 -4.65 -5.02
C ILE A 19 -9.94 -4.42 -4.73
N ARG A 20 -10.36 -4.49 -3.46
CA ARG A 20 -11.77 -4.25 -3.09
C ARG A 20 -12.26 -2.85 -3.45
N ILE A 21 -11.40 -1.84 -3.35
CA ILE A 21 -11.74 -0.47 -3.79
C ILE A 21 -11.88 -0.43 -5.31
N LYS A 22 -10.90 -0.96 -6.04
CA LYS A 22 -10.91 -0.96 -7.52
C LYS A 22 -12.08 -1.77 -8.10
N GLN A 23 -12.50 -2.85 -7.44
CA GLN A 23 -13.69 -3.62 -7.80
C GLN A 23 -15.00 -2.82 -7.79
N GLY A 24 -15.05 -1.70 -7.06
CA GLY A 24 -16.19 -0.78 -7.09
C GLY A 24 -16.16 0.23 -8.24
N GLN A 25 -15.09 0.25 -9.05
CA GLN A 25 -14.94 1.17 -10.18
C GLN A 25 -15.52 0.55 -11.45
N GLU A 26 -16.17 1.38 -12.27
CA GLU A 26 -16.73 0.96 -13.55
C GLU A 26 -15.62 0.41 -14.47
N GLY A 27 -15.92 -0.70 -15.14
CA GLY A 27 -15.01 -1.30 -16.11
C GLY A 27 -13.80 -2.04 -15.54
N PHE A 28 -13.65 -2.16 -14.21
CA PHE A 28 -12.54 -2.90 -13.59
C PHE A 28 -12.59 -4.40 -13.94
N VAL A 29 -11.50 -4.91 -14.50
CA VAL A 29 -11.34 -6.32 -14.88
C VAL A 29 -10.48 -7.08 -13.87
N GLY A 30 -9.46 -6.43 -13.33
CA GLY A 30 -8.51 -7.05 -12.40
C GLY A 30 -7.27 -6.19 -12.16
N PRO A 31 -6.38 -6.59 -11.24
CA PRO A 31 -5.08 -5.93 -11.09
C PRO A 31 -4.23 -6.12 -12.36
N SER A 32 -3.47 -5.10 -12.77
CA SER A 32 -2.50 -5.22 -13.87
C SER A 32 -1.21 -5.91 -13.44
N PHE A 33 -0.87 -5.86 -12.16
CA PHE A 33 0.24 -6.56 -11.53
C PHE A 33 0.00 -6.71 -10.01
N ASP A 34 0.82 -7.52 -9.35
CA ASP A 34 0.77 -7.70 -7.89
C ASP A 34 1.14 -6.38 -7.17
N THR A 35 0.23 -5.85 -6.35
CA THR A 35 0.48 -4.63 -5.58
C THR A 35 1.71 -4.76 -4.69
N ILE A 36 2.62 -3.79 -4.79
CA ILE A 36 3.75 -3.63 -3.89
C ILE A 36 3.30 -2.68 -2.77
N ALA A 37 3.34 -3.17 -1.54
CA ALA A 37 3.07 -2.37 -0.35
C ALA A 37 4.30 -2.46 0.55
N GLY A 38 5.16 -1.45 0.52
CA GLY A 38 6.45 -1.40 1.23
C GLY A 38 6.40 -0.40 2.39
N TYR A 39 6.65 -0.85 3.63
CA TYR A 39 6.79 0.04 4.78
C TYR A 39 8.23 0.03 5.30
N LYS A 40 8.79 1.22 5.60
CA LYS A 40 10.18 1.40 6.06
C LYS A 40 11.18 0.66 5.15
N GLU A 41 12.02 -0.23 5.68
CA GLU A 41 13.03 -0.95 4.88
C GLU A 41 12.42 -1.76 3.73
N HIS A 42 11.17 -2.24 3.84
CA HIS A 42 10.51 -2.93 2.73
C HIS A 42 10.21 -2.01 1.53
N ALA A 43 10.12 -0.69 1.74
CA ALA A 43 9.95 0.27 0.66
C ALA A 43 11.21 0.42 -0.20
N ALA A 44 12.39 0.05 0.33
CA ALA A 44 13.65 0.08 -0.42
C ALA A 44 13.85 -1.15 -1.34
N MET A 45 12.95 -2.13 -1.28
CA MET A 45 13.02 -3.38 -2.04
C MET A 45 12.12 -3.31 -3.28
N MET A 46 12.74 -3.36 -4.47
CA MET A 46 12.06 -3.04 -5.74
C MET A 46 10.83 -3.89 -6.06
N HIS A 47 10.86 -5.20 -5.77
CA HIS A 47 9.74 -6.12 -6.00
C HIS A 47 9.30 -6.82 -4.71
N TYR A 48 9.19 -6.06 -3.62
CA TYR A 48 8.79 -6.64 -2.34
C TYR A 48 7.34 -7.12 -2.33
N LYS A 49 7.13 -8.33 -1.80
CA LYS A 49 5.80 -8.88 -1.53
C LYS A 49 5.67 -9.19 -0.04
N ALA A 50 4.76 -8.46 0.62
CA ALA A 50 4.46 -8.69 2.03
C ALA A 50 3.87 -10.09 2.22
N ASN A 51 4.38 -10.82 3.20
CA ASN A 51 3.81 -12.09 3.63
C ASN A 51 3.51 -12.05 5.13
N LYS A 52 2.82 -13.07 5.65
CA LYS A 52 2.36 -13.06 7.06
C LYS A 52 3.50 -13.06 8.07
N GLU A 53 4.67 -13.57 7.68
CA GLU A 53 5.85 -13.74 8.54
C GLU A 53 6.69 -12.46 8.57
N THR A 54 6.78 -11.74 7.45
CA THR A 54 7.64 -10.56 7.29
C THR A 54 6.87 -9.24 7.31
N GLN A 55 5.53 -9.24 7.31
CA GLN A 55 4.75 -8.01 7.27
C GLN A 55 5.02 -7.09 8.48
N PHE A 56 5.09 -5.78 8.22
CA PHE A 56 4.98 -4.81 9.28
C PHE A 56 3.53 -4.50 9.63
N THR A 57 3.33 -4.13 10.90
CA THR A 57 2.16 -3.33 11.31
C THR A 57 2.49 -1.87 11.03
N LEU A 58 1.63 -1.18 10.27
CA LEU A 58 1.80 0.23 9.99
C LEU A 58 1.66 1.05 11.28
N LYS A 59 2.52 2.04 11.44
CA LYS A 59 2.52 2.98 12.56
C LYS A 59 2.48 4.41 12.01
N ASN A 60 2.16 5.38 12.86
CA ASN A 60 2.15 6.81 12.51
C ASN A 60 3.58 7.38 12.50
N GLU A 61 4.46 6.78 11.71
CA GLU A 61 5.88 7.13 11.56
C GLU A 61 6.43 6.54 10.25
N GLY A 62 7.50 7.13 9.70
CA GLY A 62 8.19 6.61 8.53
C GLY A 62 7.43 6.71 7.21
N LEU A 63 8.01 6.09 6.18
CA LEU A 63 7.50 6.08 4.81
C LEU A 63 6.75 4.80 4.48
N PHE A 64 5.68 4.94 3.72
CA PHE A 64 4.91 3.84 3.15
C PHE A 64 4.78 4.01 1.64
N LEU A 65 5.34 3.09 0.89
CA LEU A 65 5.27 3.01 -0.57
C LEU A 65 4.15 2.06 -0.98
N ILE A 66 3.34 2.52 -1.92
CA ILE A 66 2.34 1.71 -2.61
C ILE A 66 2.63 1.82 -4.10
N ASP A 67 2.80 0.68 -4.75
CA ASP A 67 2.80 0.56 -6.19
C ASP A 67 1.66 -0.37 -6.61
N SER A 68 0.72 0.14 -7.40
CA SER A 68 -0.45 -0.65 -7.77
C SER A 68 -0.97 -0.24 -9.13
N GLY A 69 -1.64 -1.18 -9.79
CA GLY A 69 -2.33 -0.91 -11.05
C GLY A 69 -3.61 -1.72 -11.19
N GLY A 70 -4.35 -1.43 -12.24
CA GLY A 70 -5.60 -2.07 -12.59
C GLY A 70 -5.79 -2.11 -14.11
N GLN A 71 -6.40 -3.18 -14.57
CA GLN A 71 -6.91 -3.35 -15.92
C GLN A 71 -8.38 -2.96 -15.95
N TYR A 72 -8.74 -2.12 -16.91
CA TYR A 72 -10.10 -1.66 -17.17
C TYR A 72 -10.43 -1.86 -18.65
N TYR A 73 -11.71 -1.83 -19.01
CA TYR A 73 -12.11 -1.95 -20.43
C TYR A 73 -11.54 -0.85 -21.32
N ASP A 74 -11.27 0.33 -20.75
CA ASP A 74 -10.76 1.52 -21.42
C ASP A 74 -9.23 1.69 -21.30
N GLY A 75 -8.55 0.86 -20.50
CA GLY A 75 -7.09 0.88 -20.45
C GLY A 75 -6.45 0.23 -19.23
N THR A 76 -5.14 0.37 -19.15
CA THR A 76 -4.30 -0.16 -18.06
C THR A 76 -3.72 1.00 -17.25
N THR A 77 -3.75 0.85 -15.92
CA THR A 77 -3.16 1.82 -14.99
C THR A 77 -1.94 1.23 -14.29
N ASP A 78 -1.01 2.12 -13.97
CA ASP A 78 0.20 1.87 -13.18
C ASP A 78 0.49 3.14 -12.37
N ILE A 79 0.51 3.02 -11.04
CA ILE A 79 0.65 4.17 -10.14
C ILE A 79 1.42 3.82 -8.86
N THR A 80 2.53 4.54 -8.68
CA THR A 80 3.32 4.53 -7.44
C THR A 80 3.09 5.80 -6.61
N ARG A 81 2.93 5.65 -5.30
CA ARG A 81 2.89 6.74 -4.31
C ARG A 81 3.69 6.37 -3.07
N THR A 82 4.49 7.31 -2.58
CA THR A 82 5.16 7.23 -1.28
C THR A 82 4.52 8.23 -0.34
N ILE A 83 4.06 7.75 0.82
CA ILE A 83 3.27 8.51 1.78
C ILE A 83 4.05 8.56 3.10
N ALA A 84 4.22 9.76 3.65
CA ALA A 84 4.68 9.93 5.02
C ALA A 84 3.54 9.59 5.98
N LEU A 85 3.70 8.53 6.78
CA LEU A 85 2.67 8.14 7.76
C LEU A 85 2.74 8.95 9.05
N GLY A 86 3.82 9.70 9.27
CA GLY A 86 4.05 10.53 10.45
C GLY A 86 5.29 11.39 10.28
N LYS A 87 5.96 11.71 11.40
CA LYS A 87 7.20 12.50 11.37
C LYS A 87 8.32 11.72 10.67
N LEU A 88 8.98 12.38 9.72
CA LEU A 88 10.14 11.86 8.98
C LEU A 88 11.44 12.38 9.59
N THR A 89 12.53 11.64 9.38
CA THR A 89 13.89 12.16 9.57
C THR A 89 14.24 13.17 8.47
N ASP A 90 15.30 13.95 8.65
CA ASP A 90 15.73 14.90 7.62
C ASP A 90 16.22 14.19 6.34
N GLU A 91 16.78 12.98 6.47
CA GLU A 91 17.18 12.15 5.32
C GLU A 91 15.99 11.62 4.51
N GLN A 92 14.83 11.42 5.16
CA GLN A 92 13.62 10.90 4.52
C GLN A 92 12.77 11.99 3.85
N ARG A 93 13.07 13.27 4.10
CA ARG A 93 12.32 14.42 3.57
C ARG A 93 12.89 14.87 2.24
#